data_AF-A0A9D8E8Z9-F1
#
_entry.id   AF-A0A9D8E8Z9-F1
#
_cell.length_a   1.000
_cell.length_b   1.000
_cell.length_c   1.000
_cell.angle_alpha   90.00
_cell.angle_beta   90.00
_cell.angle_gamma   90.00
#
_symmetry.space_group_name_H-M   'P 1'
#
loop_
_entity.id
_entity.type
_entity.pdbx_description
1 polymer ?
#
loop_
_entity_poly.entity_id
_entity_poly.type
_entity_poly.pdbx_seq_one_letter_code
_entity_poly.pdbx_strand_id
1 'polypeptide(L)'
;MVATGRNGYPLTRTGLNKMANAKISELGVDTTGMVLMDGSGLSGQNRVSAVTVSQLLLKVKSEPKLKVIYDSLPISGESGTLIGRYHSTAPQAVGLVRAKTGSTRHTVSLAGFATSGDKEYVFVVIADGVGRTRRLQDAARNAIDRMLGTITKPAVSGLTPPVAENNPFTTNP
;
A
#
# COMPACT_ATOMS: atom_id res chain seq x y z
N MET A 1 6.82 13.83 18.21
CA MET A 1 7.00 15.26 18.60
C MET A 1 8.44 15.75 18.44
N VAL A 2 9.47 14.91 18.58
CA VAL A 2 10.88 15.31 18.34
C VAL A 2 11.10 15.94 16.96
N ALA A 3 10.57 15.32 15.89
CA ALA A 3 10.66 15.86 14.53
C ALA A 3 9.96 17.23 14.40
N THR A 4 8.86 17.46 15.12
CA THR A 4 8.10 18.72 15.12
C THR A 4 8.96 19.87 15.64
N GLY A 5 9.59 19.70 16.80
CA GLY A 5 10.47 20.72 17.39
C GLY A 5 11.71 21.00 16.55
N ARG A 6 12.32 19.95 15.96
CA ARG A 6 13.47 20.10 15.04
C ARG A 6 13.17 20.95 13.80
N ASN A 7 11.90 21.02 13.40
CA ASN A 7 11.46 21.82 12.26
C ASN A 7 10.88 23.19 12.69
N GLY A 8 11.09 23.61 13.95
CA GLY A 8 10.67 24.92 14.45
C GLY A 8 9.18 25.02 14.79
N TYR A 9 8.45 23.91 14.85
CA TYR A 9 7.04 23.91 15.23
C TYR A 9 6.87 23.61 16.73
N PRO A 10 5.81 24.15 17.38
CA PRO A 10 5.52 23.84 18.77
C PRO A 10 5.39 22.34 19.02
N LEU A 11 5.88 21.84 20.15
CA LEU A 11 5.79 20.43 20.57
C LEU A 11 4.37 20.05 21.02
N THR A 12 3.38 20.34 20.18
CA THR A 12 1.96 20.13 20.42
C THR A 12 1.33 19.38 19.24
N ARG A 13 0.11 18.87 19.42
CA ARG A 13 -0.65 18.25 18.32
C ARG A 13 -0.87 19.20 17.15
N THR A 14 -1.18 20.47 17.45
CA THR A 14 -1.32 21.52 16.43
C THR A 14 -0.01 21.77 15.69
N GLY A 15 1.12 21.79 16.40
CA GLY A 15 2.43 21.94 15.77
C GLY A 15 2.78 20.75 14.87
N LEU A 16 2.43 19.52 15.29
CA LEU A 16 2.58 18.33 14.45
C LEU A 16 1.72 18.42 13.19
N ASN A 17 0.45 18.80 13.32
CA ASN A 17 -0.47 18.97 12.20
C ASN A 17 0.07 19.97 11.17
N LYS A 18 0.52 21.15 11.65
CA LYS A 18 1.08 22.20 10.80
C LYS A 18 2.35 21.73 10.08
N MET A 19 3.28 21.11 10.82
CA MET A 19 4.52 20.59 10.26
C MET A 19 4.26 19.54 9.18
N ALA A 20 3.37 18.58 9.45
CA ALA A 20 3.06 17.52 8.51
C ALA A 20 2.38 18.06 7.24
N ASN A 21 1.41 18.98 7.38
CA ASN A 21 0.79 19.65 6.24
C ASN A 21 1.86 20.37 5.40
N ALA A 22 2.69 21.22 6.00
CA ALA A 22 3.73 21.95 5.28
C ALA A 22 4.70 21.01 4.54
N LYS A 23 5.21 19.97 5.22
CA LYS A 23 6.16 19.02 4.61
C LYS A 23 5.57 18.17 3.50
N ILE A 24 4.30 17.79 3.61
CA ILE A 24 3.63 17.01 2.56
C ILE A 24 3.28 17.94 1.37
N SER A 25 2.85 19.17 1.63
CA SER A 25 2.62 20.17 0.57
C SER A 25 3.90 20.56 -0.17
N GLU A 26 5.06 20.62 0.50
CA GLU A 26 6.38 20.82 -0.12
C GLU A 26 6.70 19.74 -1.18
N LEU A 27 6.15 18.53 -1.03
CA LEU A 27 6.28 17.44 -2.02
C LEU A 27 5.30 17.59 -3.20
N GLY A 28 4.46 18.64 -3.21
CA GLY A 28 3.43 18.87 -4.22
C GLY A 28 2.21 17.97 -4.05
N VAL A 29 1.90 17.53 -2.83
CA VAL A 29 0.72 16.75 -2.51
C VAL A 29 -0.37 17.65 -1.92
N ASP A 30 -1.61 17.48 -2.37
CA ASP A 30 -2.73 18.24 -1.82
C ASP A 30 -3.14 17.71 -0.45
N THR A 31 -2.99 18.57 0.56
CA THR A 31 -3.31 18.28 1.96
C THR A 31 -4.65 18.89 2.40
N THR A 32 -5.47 19.36 1.47
CA THR A 32 -6.79 19.93 1.78
C THR A 32 -7.63 18.94 2.60
N GLY A 33 -8.10 19.38 3.76
CA GLY A 33 -8.88 18.56 4.70
C GLY A 33 -8.06 17.56 5.53
N MET A 34 -6.73 17.53 5.41
CA MET A 34 -5.86 16.67 6.21
C MET A 34 -5.70 17.22 7.63
N VAL A 35 -5.95 16.37 8.62
CA VAL A 35 -5.77 16.66 10.04
C VAL A 35 -5.00 15.51 10.68
N LEU A 36 -3.82 15.80 11.22
CA LEU A 36 -2.97 14.82 11.92
C LEU A 36 -2.75 15.24 13.36
N MET A 37 -3.33 14.47 14.28
CA MET A 37 -3.25 14.66 15.73
C MET A 37 -2.15 13.84 16.37
N ASP A 38 -1.71 12.77 15.71
CA ASP A 38 -0.52 12.00 16.04
C ASP A 38 0.12 11.39 14.78
N GLY A 39 1.34 10.86 14.94
CA GLY A 39 2.07 10.20 13.85
C GLY A 39 1.87 8.68 13.80
N SER A 40 1.23 8.08 14.80
CA SER A 40 0.99 6.64 14.86
C SER A 40 -0.31 6.21 14.17
N GLY A 41 -1.25 7.14 13.99
CA GLY A 41 -2.58 6.84 13.47
C GLY A 41 -3.59 6.42 14.55
N LEU A 42 -3.25 6.49 15.84
CA LEU A 42 -4.12 6.02 16.93
C LEU A 42 -5.26 6.99 17.26
N SER A 43 -5.05 8.29 17.03
CA SER A 43 -6.07 9.29 17.24
C SER A 43 -7.22 9.11 16.24
N GLY A 44 -8.43 8.89 16.77
CA GLY A 44 -9.66 8.87 15.97
C GLY A 44 -10.03 10.24 15.37
N GLN A 45 -9.26 11.29 15.68
CA GLN A 45 -9.39 12.62 15.08
C GLN A 45 -8.49 12.80 13.85
N ASN A 46 -7.63 11.84 13.53
CA ASN A 46 -6.88 11.88 12.27
C ASN A 46 -7.87 11.85 11.09
N ARG A 47 -7.62 12.69 10.09
CA ARG A 47 -8.37 12.79 8.83
C ARG A 47 -7.38 12.88 7.70
N VAL A 48 -7.53 12.01 6.70
CA VAL A 48 -6.76 12.06 5.47
C VAL A 48 -7.61 11.44 4.36
N SER A 49 -7.57 12.01 3.16
CA SER A 49 -8.27 11.44 2.01
C SER A 49 -7.44 10.31 1.40
N ALA A 50 -8.10 9.33 0.76
CA ALA A 50 -7.39 8.30 0.02
C ALA A 50 -6.55 8.90 -1.13
N VAL A 51 -7.02 9.98 -1.74
CA VAL A 51 -6.32 10.70 -2.82
C VAL A 51 -5.01 11.31 -2.32
N THR A 52 -5.03 11.99 -1.17
CA THR A 52 -3.82 12.57 -0.53
C THR A 52 -2.78 11.49 -0.25
N VAL A 53 -3.20 10.34 0.28
CA VAL A 53 -2.28 9.21 0.55
C VAL A 53 -1.73 8.62 -0.76
N SER A 54 -2.56 8.47 -1.80
CA SER A 54 -2.13 7.97 -3.11
C SER A 54 -1.10 8.89 -3.76
N GLN A 55 -1.34 10.20 -3.71
CA GLN A 55 -0.38 11.21 -4.21
C GLN A 55 0.95 11.14 -3.44
N LEU A 56 0.90 10.99 -2.12
CA LEU A 56 2.10 10.82 -1.32
C LEU A 56 2.85 9.53 -1.67
N LEU A 57 2.16 8.40 -1.89
CA LEU A 57 2.79 7.15 -2.31
C LEU A 57 3.45 7.26 -3.68
N LEU A 58 2.85 8.01 -4.62
CA LEU A 58 3.49 8.31 -5.90
C LEU A 58 4.81 9.06 -5.69
N LYS A 59 4.84 10.05 -4.79
CA LYS A 59 6.08 10.77 -4.42
C LYS A 59 7.11 9.86 -3.77
N VAL A 60 6.69 8.98 -2.88
CA VAL A 60 7.56 7.96 -2.25
C VAL A 60 8.25 7.08 -3.29
N LYS A 61 7.55 6.74 -4.39
CA LYS A 61 8.13 5.94 -5.47
C LYS A 61 9.05 6.75 -6.38
N SER A 62 8.72 8.01 -6.67
CA SER A 62 9.46 8.84 -7.64
C SER A 62 10.67 9.57 -7.05
N GLU A 63 10.69 9.84 -5.74
CA GLU A 63 11.74 10.63 -5.12
C GLU A 63 12.83 9.77 -4.45
N PRO A 64 14.11 9.88 -4.86
CA PRO A 64 15.19 9.07 -4.30
C PRO A 64 15.33 9.18 -2.77
N LYS A 65 15.09 10.37 -2.22
CA LYS A 65 15.18 10.62 -0.76
C LYS A 65 14.12 9.85 0.04
N LEU A 66 13.00 9.49 -0.59
CA LEU A 66 11.89 8.79 0.05
C LEU A 66 11.92 7.27 -0.18
N LYS A 67 12.87 6.77 -0.98
CA LYS A 67 12.99 5.34 -1.33
C LYS A 67 13.05 4.43 -0.10
N VAL A 68 13.69 4.89 0.99
CA VAL A 68 13.75 4.15 2.26
C VAL A 68 12.35 3.80 2.80
N ILE A 69 11.35 4.66 2.57
CA ILE A 69 9.96 4.41 2.98
C ILE A 69 9.42 3.23 2.19
N TYR A 70 9.56 3.24 0.86
CA TYR A 70 9.16 2.13 0.00
C TYR A 70 9.82 0.81 0.45
N ASP A 71 11.13 0.82 0.68
CA ASP A 71 11.89 -0.38 1.06
C ASP A 71 11.46 -0.93 2.43
N SER A 72 11.01 -0.06 3.34
CA SER A 72 10.54 -0.43 4.69
C SER A 72 9.14 -1.06 4.74
N LEU A 73 8.37 -0.98 3.65
CA LEU A 73 7.00 -1.48 3.63
C LEU A 73 6.95 -3.02 3.73
N PRO A 74 6.09 -3.57 4.60
CA PRO A 74 5.82 -5.02 4.66
C PRO A 74 5.38 -5.60 3.31
N ILE A 75 5.77 -6.84 3.05
CA ILE A 75 5.45 -7.60 1.83
C ILE A 75 4.41 -8.68 2.15
N SER A 76 3.39 -8.84 1.30
CA SER A 76 2.31 -9.83 1.45
C SER A 76 2.85 -11.24 1.63
N GLY A 77 2.45 -11.88 2.73
CA GLY A 77 2.82 -13.26 3.05
C GLY A 77 4.27 -13.48 3.49
N GLU A 78 5.12 -12.44 3.46
CA GLU A 78 6.57 -12.60 3.67
C GLU A 78 7.09 -11.83 4.89
N SER A 79 6.58 -10.63 5.17
CA SER A 79 7.19 -9.79 6.21
C SER A 79 6.22 -8.88 6.97
N GLY A 80 6.69 -8.43 8.13
CA GLY A 80 5.98 -7.49 8.99
C GLY A 80 4.55 -7.91 9.31
N THR A 81 3.63 -6.95 9.31
CA THR A 81 2.21 -7.19 9.61
C THR A 81 1.45 -7.97 8.53
N LEU A 82 2.10 -8.30 7.41
CA LEU A 82 1.48 -9.04 6.30
C LEU A 82 1.94 -10.51 6.22
N ILE A 83 2.88 -10.94 7.06
CA ILE A 83 3.48 -12.29 7.01
C ILE A 83 2.46 -13.43 7.05
N GLY A 84 1.40 -13.28 7.87
CA GLY A 84 0.32 -14.27 8.00
C GLY A 84 -0.91 -14.01 7.10
N ARG A 85 -0.85 -13.04 6.19
CA ARG A 85 -1.97 -12.67 5.31
C ARG A 85 -1.77 -13.22 3.91
N TYR A 86 -2.82 -13.17 3.09
CA TYR A 86 -2.87 -13.63 1.69
C TYR A 86 -2.80 -15.16 1.47
N HIS A 87 -2.14 -15.93 2.34
CA HIS A 87 -1.96 -17.39 2.17
C HIS A 87 -3.25 -18.21 1.98
N SER A 88 -4.38 -17.77 2.54
CA SER A 88 -5.68 -18.45 2.37
C SER A 88 -6.72 -17.62 1.62
N THR A 89 -6.52 -16.31 1.52
CA THR A 89 -7.50 -15.38 0.92
C THR A 89 -7.18 -15.08 -0.53
N ALA A 90 -5.91 -14.91 -0.87
CA ALA A 90 -5.42 -14.63 -2.21
C ALA A 90 -3.95 -15.09 -2.34
N PRO A 91 -3.67 -16.41 -2.38
CA PRO A 91 -2.32 -16.94 -2.41
C PRO A 91 -1.48 -16.40 -3.57
N GLN A 92 -2.13 -16.13 -4.71
CA GLN A 92 -1.50 -15.56 -5.89
C GLN A 92 -0.92 -14.14 -5.70
N ALA A 93 -1.26 -13.46 -4.60
CA ALA A 93 -0.80 -12.11 -4.30
C ALA A 93 0.37 -12.08 -3.29
N VAL A 94 0.80 -13.22 -2.77
CA VAL A 94 2.00 -13.32 -1.91
C VAL A 94 3.21 -12.80 -2.69
N GLY A 95 4.03 -11.97 -2.06
CA GLY A 95 5.17 -11.30 -2.70
C GLY A 95 4.83 -10.13 -3.63
N LEU A 96 3.57 -10.01 -4.07
CA LEU A 96 3.14 -9.00 -5.06
C LEU A 96 2.55 -7.72 -4.45
N VAL A 97 2.33 -7.67 -3.14
CA VAL A 97 1.80 -6.48 -2.46
C VAL A 97 2.80 -6.00 -1.42
N ARG A 98 3.16 -4.73 -1.51
CA ARG A 98 4.04 -4.04 -0.56
C ARG A 98 3.27 -2.89 0.07
N ALA A 99 2.87 -3.01 1.34
CA ALA A 99 1.92 -2.07 1.92
C ALA A 99 2.00 -1.93 3.43
N LYS A 100 1.61 -0.74 3.91
CA LYS A 100 1.45 -0.47 5.34
C LYS A 100 0.02 -0.75 5.77
N THR A 101 -0.11 -1.54 6.84
CA THR A 101 -1.38 -1.79 7.52
C THR A 101 -1.75 -0.65 8.45
N GLY A 102 -3.04 -0.32 8.52
CA GLY A 102 -3.64 0.52 9.54
C GLY A 102 -4.83 -0.20 10.19
N SER A 103 -4.92 -0.15 11.51
CA SER A 103 -6.06 -0.72 12.23
C SER A 103 -6.33 0.09 13.50
N THR A 104 -7.56 0.56 13.63
CA THR A 104 -8.07 1.21 14.83
C THR A 104 -9.29 0.44 15.35
N ARG A 105 -10.01 0.98 16.34
CA ARG A 105 -11.24 0.35 16.85
C ARG A 105 -12.34 0.23 15.78
N HIS A 106 -12.35 1.13 14.79
CA HIS A 106 -13.44 1.27 13.82
C HIS A 106 -12.96 1.28 12.36
N THR A 107 -11.66 1.28 12.12
CA THR A 107 -11.11 1.46 10.78
C THR A 107 -10.13 0.34 10.48
N VAL A 108 -10.24 -0.22 9.28
CA VAL A 108 -9.24 -1.11 8.69
C VAL A 108 -8.74 -0.43 7.41
N SER A 109 -7.43 -0.27 7.30
CA SER A 109 -6.82 0.34 6.11
C SER A 109 -5.58 -0.42 5.65
N LEU A 110 -5.31 -0.31 4.36
CA LEU A 110 -4.12 -0.83 3.72
C LEU A 110 -3.75 0.11 2.57
N ALA A 111 -2.52 0.58 2.55
CA ALA A 111 -2.04 1.52 1.55
C ALA A 111 -0.62 1.14 1.12
N GLY A 112 -0.36 1.17 -0.20
CA GLY A 112 0.94 0.83 -0.74
C GLY A 112 0.88 0.52 -2.23
N PHE A 113 1.63 -0.50 -2.62
CA PHE A 113 1.90 -0.86 -4.00
C PHE A 113 1.48 -2.31 -4.28
N ALA A 114 0.85 -2.53 -5.43
CA ALA A 114 0.46 -3.85 -5.92
C ALA A 114 1.04 -4.08 -7.31
N THR A 115 1.79 -5.16 -7.47
CA THR A 115 2.42 -5.55 -8.73
C THR A 115 1.48 -6.41 -9.55
N SER A 116 1.32 -6.07 -10.83
CA SER A 116 0.58 -6.85 -11.80
C SER A 116 1.31 -6.83 -13.15
N GLY A 117 1.87 -7.98 -13.52
CA GLY A 117 2.78 -8.09 -14.65
C GLY A 117 4.03 -7.23 -14.42
N ASP A 118 4.41 -6.47 -15.43
CA ASP A 118 5.57 -5.56 -15.37
C ASP A 118 5.22 -4.19 -14.77
N LYS A 119 3.97 -3.99 -14.33
CA LYS A 119 3.48 -2.72 -13.79
C LYS A 119 3.24 -2.82 -12.30
N GLU A 120 3.50 -1.72 -11.61
CA GLU A 120 3.18 -1.54 -10.21
C GLU A 120 2.16 -0.42 -10.06
N TYR A 121 1.13 -0.66 -9.25
CA TYR A 121 0.03 0.27 -9.03
C TYR A 121 0.00 0.75 -7.59
N VAL A 122 -0.21 2.05 -7.40
CA VAL A 122 -0.53 2.61 -6.08
C VAL A 122 -1.97 2.27 -5.75
N PHE A 123 -2.20 1.80 -4.52
CA PHE A 123 -3.54 1.62 -3.99
C PHE A 123 -3.64 2.17 -2.57
N VAL A 124 -4.84 2.62 -2.23
CA VAL A 124 -5.20 3.05 -0.88
C VAL A 124 -6.61 2.58 -0.60
N VAL A 125 -6.77 1.79 0.47
CA VAL A 125 -8.08 1.38 0.97
C VAL A 125 -8.22 1.86 2.41
N ILE A 126 -9.29 2.61 2.67
CA ILE A 126 -9.69 3.05 4.00
C ILE A 126 -11.14 2.59 4.20
N ALA A 127 -11.32 1.50 4.95
CA ALA A 127 -12.63 1.05 5.37
C ALA A 127 -12.91 1.57 6.78
N ASP A 128 -13.76 2.59 6.88
CA ASP A 128 -14.20 3.15 8.16
C ASP A 128 -15.56 2.60 8.59
N GLY A 129 -15.90 2.75 9.86
CA GLY A 129 -17.15 2.20 10.42
C GLY A 129 -17.19 0.67 10.47
N VAL A 130 -16.03 0.00 10.36
CA VAL A 130 -15.93 -1.44 10.55
C VAL A 130 -16.25 -1.75 12.02
N GLY A 131 -17.17 -2.69 12.23
CA GLY A 131 -17.57 -3.06 13.58
C GLY A 131 -16.38 -3.52 14.44
N ARG A 132 -16.50 -3.33 15.75
CA ARG A 132 -15.40 -3.48 16.71
C ARG A 132 -14.96 -4.93 16.97
N THR A 133 -15.70 -5.90 16.46
CA THR A 133 -15.40 -7.31 16.71
C THR A 133 -14.27 -7.75 15.81
N ARG A 134 -13.40 -8.63 16.33
CA ARG A 134 -12.31 -9.22 15.55
C ARG A 134 -12.83 -9.86 14.25
N ARG A 135 -13.96 -10.56 14.31
CA ARG A 135 -14.61 -11.17 13.14
C ARG A 135 -14.91 -10.15 12.04
N LEU A 136 -15.48 -9.00 12.37
CA LEU A 136 -15.82 -7.96 11.38
C LEU A 136 -14.57 -7.29 10.81
N GLN A 137 -13.58 -7.01 11.66
CA GLN A 137 -12.30 -6.46 11.17
C GLN A 137 -11.54 -7.45 10.29
N ASP A 138 -11.52 -8.73 10.64
CA ASP A 138 -10.88 -9.79 9.85
C ASP A 138 -11.63 -10.01 8.53
N ALA A 139 -12.97 -9.92 8.52
CA ALA A 139 -13.74 -9.93 7.28
C ALA A 139 -13.37 -8.75 6.35
N ALA A 140 -13.22 -7.53 6.89
CA ALA A 140 -12.77 -6.38 6.12
C ALA A 140 -11.34 -6.57 5.58
N ARG A 141 -10.40 -7.05 6.41
CA ARG A 141 -9.03 -7.39 5.98
C ARG A 141 -9.03 -8.42 4.86
N ASN A 142 -9.83 -9.48 4.99
CA ASN A 142 -9.91 -10.55 4.01
C ASN A 142 -10.55 -10.07 2.69
N ALA A 143 -11.53 -9.15 2.76
CA ALA A 143 -12.11 -8.53 1.57
C ALA A 143 -11.08 -7.69 0.82
N ILE A 144 -10.28 -6.89 1.53
CA ILE A 144 -9.18 -6.11 0.95
C ILE A 144 -8.15 -7.04 0.30
N ASP A 145 -7.75 -8.13 0.97
CA ASP A 145 -6.77 -9.07 0.43
C ASP A 145 -7.26 -9.74 -0.85
N ARG A 146 -8.54 -10.16 -0.89
CA ARG A 146 -9.16 -10.72 -2.10
C ARG A 146 -9.22 -9.71 -3.24
N MET A 147 -9.62 -8.47 -2.95
CA MET A 147 -9.68 -7.41 -3.95
C MET A 147 -8.30 -7.17 -4.58
N LEU A 148 -7.26 -7.05 -3.77
CA LEU A 148 -5.89 -6.90 -4.27
C LEU A 148 -5.43 -8.15 -5.01
N GLY A 149 -5.83 -9.34 -4.56
CA GLY A 149 -5.59 -10.59 -5.26
C GLY A 149 -6.18 -10.69 -6.67
N THR A 150 -7.23 -9.93 -6.98
CA THR A 150 -7.76 -9.84 -8.37
C THR A 150 -6.96 -8.89 -9.25
N ILE A 151 -6.31 -7.90 -8.64
CA ILE A 151 -5.50 -6.89 -9.33
C ILE A 151 -4.12 -7.47 -9.60
N THR A 152 -3.51 -8.11 -8.60
CA THR A 152 -2.18 -8.70 -8.70
C THR A 152 -2.21 -9.91 -9.62
N LYS A 153 -1.42 -9.85 -10.68
CA LYS A 153 -1.14 -10.98 -11.56
C LYS A 153 0.36 -11.14 -11.65
N PRO A 154 0.92 -12.35 -11.48
CA PRO A 154 2.33 -12.55 -11.77
C PRO A 154 2.62 -12.18 -13.22
N ALA A 155 3.81 -11.63 -13.48
CA ALA A 155 4.29 -11.49 -14.85
C ALA A 155 4.33 -12.89 -15.49
N VAL A 156 3.71 -13.03 -16.65
CA VAL A 156 3.78 -14.28 -17.44
C VAL A 156 5.21 -14.37 -17.96
N SER A 157 6.11 -14.98 -17.20
CA SER A 157 7.44 -15.35 -17.66
C SER A 157 7.35 -16.77 -18.20
N GLY A 158 7.38 -16.92 -19.52
CA GLY A 158 7.45 -18.22 -20.19
C GLY A 158 6.28 -18.56 -21.10
N LEU A 159 6.18 -17.89 -22.25
CA LEU A 159 5.85 -18.60 -23.48
C LEU A 159 7.16 -18.66 -24.28
N THR A 160 7.95 -19.70 -24.04
CA THR A 160 8.85 -20.16 -25.09
C THR A 160 7.92 -20.48 -26.28
N PRO A 161 8.03 -19.81 -27.44
CA PRO A 161 7.23 -20.21 -28.58
C PRO A 161 7.48 -21.71 -28.81
N PRO A 162 6.43 -22.50 -29.13
CA PRO A 162 6.63 -23.92 -29.41
C PRO A 162 7.72 -24.03 -30.46
N VAL A 163 8.78 -24.79 -30.14
CA VAL A 163 9.82 -25.14 -31.09
C VAL A 163 9.10 -25.74 -32.28
N ALA A 164 9.30 -25.17 -33.47
CA ALA A 164 8.71 -25.68 -34.68
C ALA A 164 9.09 -27.17 -34.79
N GLU A 165 8.08 -28.04 -34.73
CA GLU A 165 8.26 -29.44 -35.10
C GLU A 165 8.67 -29.46 -36.57
N ASN A 166 9.96 -29.68 -36.83
CA ASN A 166 10.44 -30.08 -38.14
C ASN A 166 9.83 -31.45 -38.45
N ASN A 167 8.68 -31.45 -39.09
CA ASN A 167 7.99 -32.65 -39.51
C ASN A 167 8.83 -33.34 -40.61
N PRO A 168 9.39 -34.55 -40.40
CA PRO A 168 10.29 -35.20 -41.35
C PRO A 168 9.55 -35.80 -42.57
N PHE A 169 8.27 -35.50 -42.76
CA PHE A 169 7.47 -35.98 -43.88
C PHE A 169 7.16 -34.86 -44.88
N THR A 170 8.20 -34.38 -45.56
CA THR A 170 8.04 -33.74 -46.87
C THR A 170 8.76 -34.61 -47.89
N THR A 171 8.04 -35.62 -48.40
CA THR A 171 8.40 -36.25 -49.67
C THR A 171 7.85 -35.40 -50.81
N ASN A 172 8.75 -35.06 -51.73
CA ASN A 172 8.54 -34.43 -53.04
C ASN A 172 7.29 -34.90 -53.80
N PRO A 173 6.83 -34.09 -54.75
CA PRO A 173 7.09 -34.41 -56.16
C PRO A 173 8.11 -33.48 -56.84
#